data_AF-A0A654AG08-F1
#
_entry.id   AF-A0A654AG08-F1
#
_cell.length_a   1.000
_cell.length_b   1.000
_cell.length_c   1.000
_cell.angle_alpha   90.00
_cell.angle_beta   90.00
_cell.angle_gamma   90.00
#
_symmetry.space_group_name_H-M   'P 1'
#
loop_
_entity.id
_entity.type
_entity.pdbx_description
1 polymer ?
#
loop_
_entity_poly.entity_id
_entity_poly.type
_entity_poly.pdbx_seq_one_letter_code
_entity_poly.pdbx_strand_id
1 'polypeptide(L)'
;MLEKKRNTSDWMEIGRELLAHKKQVLAAYAVDSTGREKRAAQLFYSFAELTHKTKKSTARHLIRNYERFEASSMKDDHERAFTTNELTILAARTDDEVAEFVEPRNLTPEENDALSLALAQKELFQLPRGIGNCAHAVSYYAVG
;
A
#
# COMPACT_ATOMS: atom_id res chain seq x y z
N MET A 1 11.57 23.74 10.55
CA MET A 1 11.93 22.31 10.67
C MET A 1 11.28 21.57 9.51
N LEU A 2 12.06 21.05 8.57
CA LEU A 2 11.53 20.17 7.52
C LEU A 2 11.13 18.86 8.20
N GLU A 3 9.83 18.59 8.35
CA GLU A 3 9.38 17.25 8.74
C GLU A 3 9.89 16.27 7.69
N LYS A 4 10.84 15.42 8.08
CA LYS A 4 11.37 14.37 7.21
C LYS A 4 10.17 13.53 6.76
N LYS A 5 9.92 13.51 5.45
CA LYS A 5 8.85 12.71 4.86
C LYS A 5 9.15 11.24 5.17
N ARG A 6 8.28 10.61 5.97
CA ARG A 6 8.39 9.19 6.35
C ARG A 6 8.33 8.31 5.10
N ASN A 7 9.24 7.35 5.00
CA ASN A 7 9.21 6.34 3.93
C ASN A 7 8.28 5.17 4.32
N THR A 8 8.06 4.21 3.41
CA THR A 8 7.15 3.08 3.67
C THR A 8 7.60 2.24 4.87
N SER A 9 8.89 1.98 5.03
CA SER A 9 9.43 1.24 6.17
C SER A 9 9.16 1.94 7.50
N ASP A 10 9.31 3.27 7.57
CA ASP A 10 8.96 4.07 8.76
C ASP A 10 7.47 3.89 9.11
N TRP A 11 6.60 3.79 8.10
CA TRP A 11 5.16 3.58 8.30
C TRP A 11 4.84 2.16 8.76
N MET A 12 5.54 1.15 8.26
CA MET A 12 5.38 -0.24 8.69
C MET A 12 5.85 -0.44 10.12
N GLU A 13 6.94 0.22 10.51
CA GLU A 13 7.42 0.23 11.89
C GLU A 13 6.41 0.87 12.86
N ILE A 14 5.77 1.98 12.45
CA ILE A 14 4.65 2.55 13.22
C ILE A 14 3.48 1.55 13.29
N GLY A 15 3.20 0.82 12.21
CA GLY A 15 2.20 -0.26 12.21
C GLY A 15 2.48 -1.33 13.26
N ARG A 16 3.74 -1.77 13.38
CA ARG A 16 4.21 -2.71 14.41
C ARG A 16 3.95 -2.20 15.82
N GLU A 17 4.37 -0.97 16.11
CA GLU A 17 4.22 -0.36 17.43
C GLU A 17 2.75 -0.19 17.81
N LEU A 18 1.91 0.26 16.86
CA LEU A 18 0.47 0.36 17.03
C LEU A 18 -0.17 -1.00 17.32
N LEU A 19 0.25 -2.06 16.61
CA LEU A 19 -0.26 -3.41 16.85
C LEU A 19 0.14 -3.93 18.24
N ALA A 20 1.39 -3.71 18.65
CA ALA A 20 1.86 -4.08 19.98
C ALA A 20 1.06 -3.36 21.07
N HIS A 21 0.84 -2.05 20.93
CA HIS A 21 0.05 -1.28 21.87
C HIS A 21 -1.43 -1.70 21.88
N LYS A 22 -2.03 -1.97 20.71
CA LYS A 22 -3.40 -2.51 20.61
C LYS A 22 -3.53 -3.81 21.42
N LYS A 23 -2.57 -4.74 21.31
CA LYS A 23 -2.56 -5.99 22.08
C LYS A 23 -2.46 -5.74 23.60
N GLN A 24 -1.60 -4.82 24.03
CA GLN A 24 -1.47 -4.44 25.45
C GLN A 24 -2.78 -3.86 26.01
N VAL A 25 -3.40 -2.93 25.28
CA VAL A 25 -4.67 -2.32 25.69
C VAL A 25 -5.78 -3.37 25.76
N LEU A 26 -5.88 -4.27 24.79
CA LEU A 26 -6.88 -5.34 24.83
C LEU A 26 -6.66 -6.31 26.00
N ALA A 27 -5.41 -6.65 26.33
CA ALA A 27 -5.08 -7.49 27.47
C ALA A 27 -5.44 -6.82 28.81
N ALA A 28 -5.16 -5.52 28.95
CA ALA A 28 -5.46 -4.75 30.16
C ALA A 28 -6.96 -4.51 30.38
N TYR A 29 -7.76 -4.52 29.30
CA TYR A 29 -9.19 -4.25 29.31
C TYR A 29 -10.01 -5.49 28.90
N ALA A 30 -9.56 -6.70 29.29
CA ALA A 30 -10.18 -7.98 28.96
C ALA A 30 -11.72 -7.88 28.89
N VAL A 31 -12.25 -8.20 27.71
CA VAL A 31 -13.50 -7.68 27.19
C VAL A 31 -14.70 -8.43 27.75
N ASP A 32 -15.22 -7.94 28.87
CA ASP A 32 -16.43 -8.44 29.54
C ASP A 32 -17.56 -7.38 29.58
N SER A 33 -17.30 -6.17 29.07
CA SER A 33 -18.32 -5.11 28.97
C SER A 33 -18.07 -4.10 27.85
N THR A 34 -19.15 -3.63 27.21
CA THR A 34 -19.14 -2.60 26.16
C THR A 34 -18.50 -1.27 26.62
N GLY A 35 -18.56 -0.95 27.91
CA GLY A 35 -17.89 0.23 28.47
C GLY A 35 -16.37 0.13 28.45
N ARG A 36 -15.82 -1.05 28.75
CA ARG A 36 -14.38 -1.32 28.68
C ARG A 36 -13.86 -1.34 27.24
N GLU A 37 -14.64 -1.87 26.30
CA GLU A 37 -14.32 -1.82 24.87
C GLU A 37 -14.16 -0.38 24.37
N LYS A 38 -15.13 0.50 24.69
CA LYS A 38 -15.08 1.92 24.28
C LYS A 38 -13.85 2.61 24.86
N ARG A 39 -13.53 2.35 26.12
CA ARG A 39 -12.37 2.94 26.80
C ARG A 39 -11.04 2.44 26.22
N ALA A 40 -10.94 1.14 25.95
CA ALA A 40 -9.80 0.52 25.27
C ALA A 40 -9.59 1.14 23.88
N ALA A 41 -10.65 1.24 23.07
CA ALA A 41 -10.57 1.86 21.76
C ALA A 41 -10.13 3.33 21.84
N GLN A 42 -10.66 4.10 22.80
CA GLN A 42 -10.29 5.49 22.97
C GLN A 42 -8.82 5.65 23.36
N LEU A 43 -8.32 4.85 24.30
CA LEU A 43 -6.90 4.85 24.70
C LEU A 43 -5.98 4.52 23.53
N PHE A 44 -6.31 3.48 22.77
CA PHE A 44 -5.55 3.10 21.58
C PHE A 44 -5.46 4.26 20.57
N TYR A 45 -6.58 4.89 20.23
CA TYR A 45 -6.56 5.98 19.25
C TYR A 45 -5.90 7.25 19.79
N SER A 46 -6.04 7.56 21.08
CA SER A 46 -5.32 8.66 21.71
C SER A 46 -3.81 8.44 21.67
N PHE A 47 -3.33 7.21 21.91
CA PHE A 47 -1.93 6.86 21.75
C PHE A 47 -1.45 7.08 20.31
N ALA A 48 -2.20 6.59 19.32
CA ALA A 48 -1.83 6.74 17.91
C ALA A 48 -1.73 8.20 17.45
N GLU A 49 -2.59 9.07 17.98
CA GLU A 49 -2.61 10.50 17.70
C GLU A 49 -1.46 11.23 18.42
N LEU A 50 -1.25 10.97 19.71
CA LEU A 50 -0.24 11.66 20.52
C LEU A 50 1.19 11.26 20.14
N THR A 51 1.44 9.96 19.92
CA THR A 51 2.80 9.44 19.68
C THR A 51 3.20 9.57 18.21
N HIS A 52 2.29 9.25 17.29
CA HIS A 52 2.62 9.13 15.86
C HIS A 52 2.01 10.22 14.99
N LYS A 53 1.18 11.10 15.55
CA LYS A 53 0.39 12.12 14.83
C LYS A 53 -0.51 11.51 13.76
N THR A 54 -1.04 10.32 14.00
CA THR A 54 -1.86 9.59 13.02
C THR A 54 -3.35 9.72 13.30
N LYS A 55 -4.15 9.83 12.24
CA LYS A 55 -5.62 9.77 12.33
C LYS A 55 -6.07 8.33 12.56
N LYS A 56 -7.27 8.16 13.12
CA LYS A 56 -7.86 6.83 13.40
C LYS A 56 -7.89 5.90 12.19
N SER A 57 -8.23 6.41 11.00
CA SER A 57 -8.25 5.62 9.76
C SER A 57 -6.84 5.17 9.35
N THR A 58 -5.88 6.08 9.37
CA THR A 58 -4.47 5.79 9.09
C THR A 58 -3.93 4.72 10.03
N ALA A 59 -4.15 4.85 11.35
CA ALA A 59 -3.70 3.87 12.32
C ALA A 59 -4.25 2.45 12.04
N ARG A 60 -5.51 2.33 11.63
CA ARG A 60 -6.09 1.03 11.22
C ARG A 60 -5.44 0.47 9.97
N HIS A 61 -5.21 1.29 8.95
CA HIS A 61 -4.57 0.85 7.71
C HIS A 61 -3.14 0.38 7.97
N LEU A 62 -2.38 1.12 8.79
CA LEU A 62 -1.01 0.74 9.16
C LEU A 62 -0.95 -0.61 9.87
N ILE A 63 -1.84 -0.84 10.85
CA ILE A 63 -1.94 -2.15 11.50
C ILE A 63 -2.28 -3.23 10.50
N ARG A 64 -3.28 -3.02 9.63
CA ARG A 64 -3.69 -4.01 8.63
C ARG A 64 -2.56 -4.35 7.66
N ASN A 65 -1.83 -3.34 7.19
CA ASN A 65 -0.70 -3.55 6.29
C ASN A 65 0.40 -4.33 6.98
N TYR A 66 0.73 -3.95 8.21
CA TYR A 66 1.70 -4.66 9.01
C TYR A 66 1.31 -6.12 9.24
N GLU A 67 0.09 -6.39 9.74
CA GLU A 67 -0.43 -7.75 9.95
C GLU A 67 -0.41 -8.58 8.66
N ARG A 68 -0.65 -7.97 7.49
CA ARG A 68 -0.65 -8.67 6.20
C ARG A 68 0.74 -9.00 5.69
N PHE A 69 1.65 -8.03 5.69
CA PHE A 69 2.95 -8.14 5.03
C PHE A 69 4.09 -8.53 5.98
N GLU A 70 3.91 -8.45 7.30
CA GLU A 70 4.90 -8.94 8.28
C GLU A 70 5.18 -10.44 8.10
N ALA A 71 4.14 -11.21 7.78
CA ALA A 71 4.26 -12.66 7.56
C ALA A 71 4.73 -13.02 6.14
N SER A 72 4.83 -12.06 5.22
CA SER A 72 5.31 -12.31 3.86
C SER A 72 6.81 -12.52 3.86
N SER A 73 7.27 -13.55 3.16
CA SER A 73 8.71 -13.77 2.91
C SER A 73 9.34 -12.64 2.08
N MET A 74 8.53 -11.82 1.41
CA MET A 74 8.94 -10.71 0.54
C MET A 74 8.71 -9.33 1.18
N LYS A 75 8.62 -9.26 2.51
CA LYS A 75 8.34 -8.02 3.26
C LYS A 75 9.22 -6.84 2.80
N ASP A 76 10.52 -7.05 2.73
CA ASP A 76 11.48 -5.99 2.39
C ASP A 76 11.30 -5.48 0.96
N ASP A 77 10.90 -6.37 0.03
CA ASP A 77 10.61 -6.01 -1.36
C ASP A 77 9.30 -5.21 -1.45
N HIS A 78 8.28 -5.60 -0.68
CA HIS A 78 7.02 -4.84 -0.62
C HIS A 78 7.22 -3.43 -0.07
N GLU A 79 8.02 -3.28 0.99
CA GLU A 79 8.31 -1.97 1.59
C GLU A 79 9.12 -1.07 0.66
N ARG A 80 9.97 -1.65 -0.19
CA ARG A 80 10.77 -0.92 -1.17
C ARG A 80 9.98 -0.55 -2.42
N ALA A 81 9.16 -1.46 -2.92
CA ALA A 81 8.47 -1.33 -4.20
C ALA A 81 7.17 -0.52 -4.12
N PHE A 82 6.56 -0.42 -2.94
CA PHE A 82 5.25 0.21 -2.76
C PHE A 82 5.26 1.30 -1.70
N THR A 83 4.42 2.30 -1.93
CA THR A 83 4.03 3.27 -0.92
C THR A 83 3.05 2.65 0.08
N THR A 84 2.94 3.22 1.28
CA THR A 84 1.99 2.78 2.30
C THR A 84 0.53 2.74 1.81
N ASN A 85 0.14 3.65 0.91
CA ASN A 85 -1.20 3.67 0.34
C ASN A 85 -1.43 2.50 -0.63
N GLU A 86 -0.43 2.19 -1.46
CA GLU A 86 -0.49 1.02 -2.35
C GLU A 86 -0.53 -0.28 -1.54
N LEU A 87 0.28 -0.40 -0.47
CA LEU A 87 0.19 -1.53 0.46
C LEU A 87 -1.21 -1.66 1.06
N THR A 88 -1.90 -0.56 1.34
CA THR A 88 -3.28 -0.59 1.86
C THR A 88 -4.26 -1.21 0.87
N ILE A 89 -4.09 -0.94 -0.42
CA ILE A 89 -4.92 -1.52 -1.49
C ILE A 89 -4.57 -3.01 -1.65
N LEU A 90 -3.28 -3.34 -1.64
CA LEU A 90 -2.77 -4.69 -1.76
C LEU A 90 -3.07 -5.57 -0.54
N ALA A 91 -3.31 -4.98 0.64
CA ALA A 91 -3.65 -5.72 1.84
C ALA A 91 -5.02 -6.42 1.80
N ALA A 92 -5.78 -6.26 0.71
CA ALA A 92 -7.00 -7.02 0.43
C ALA A 92 -6.77 -8.18 -0.57
N ARG A 93 -5.56 -8.32 -1.11
CA ARG A 93 -5.17 -9.28 -2.16
C ARG A 93 -4.38 -10.46 -1.59
N THR A 94 -4.36 -11.56 -2.33
CA THR A 94 -3.56 -12.76 -2.05
C THR A 94 -2.07 -12.53 -2.36
N ASP A 95 -1.19 -13.39 -1.85
CA ASP A 95 0.27 -13.23 -2.06
C ASP A 95 0.65 -13.37 -3.54
N ASP A 96 0.00 -14.30 -4.25
CA ASP A 96 0.22 -14.51 -5.69
C ASP A 96 -0.17 -13.25 -6.49
N GLU A 97 -1.34 -12.66 -6.20
CA GLU A 97 -1.77 -11.39 -6.82
C GLU A 97 -0.80 -10.25 -6.49
N VAL A 98 -0.22 -10.22 -5.29
CA VAL A 98 0.74 -9.16 -4.91
C VAL A 98 2.09 -9.36 -5.60
N ALA A 99 2.56 -10.60 -5.74
CA ALA A 99 3.82 -10.94 -6.40
C ALA A 99 3.83 -10.47 -7.87
N GLU A 100 2.70 -10.60 -8.57
CA GLU A 100 2.52 -10.10 -9.94
C GLU A 100 2.76 -8.58 -10.07
N PHE A 101 2.60 -7.79 -8.99
CA PHE A 101 2.90 -6.36 -8.98
C PHE A 101 4.33 -6.02 -8.50
N VAL A 102 5.01 -6.95 -7.84
CA VAL A 102 6.40 -6.79 -7.36
C VAL A 102 7.40 -7.04 -8.49
N GLU A 103 7.21 -8.10 -9.26
CA GLU A 103 8.13 -8.50 -10.34
C GLU A 103 8.41 -7.39 -11.36
N PRO A 104 7.41 -6.60 -11.82
CA PRO A 104 7.62 -5.44 -12.71
C PRO A 104 8.42 -4.29 -12.08
N ARG A 105 8.42 -4.17 -10.75
CA ARG A 105 8.91 -2.97 -10.02
C ARG A 105 10.30 -3.16 -9.42
N ASN A 106 10.79 -4.39 -9.38
CA ASN A 106 12.20 -4.69 -9.07
C ASN A 106 13.14 -4.49 -10.27
N LEU A 107 12.57 -4.10 -11.40
CA LEU A 107 13.27 -3.70 -12.61
C LEU A 107 13.93 -2.33 -12.43
N THR A 108 15.17 -2.20 -12.91
CA THR A 108 15.85 -0.91 -13.07
C THR A 108 14.99 0.02 -13.95
N PRO A 109 15.15 1.36 -13.88
CA PRO A 109 14.35 2.29 -14.69
C PRO A 109 14.28 1.93 -16.18
N GLU A 110 15.39 1.42 -16.75
CA GLU A 110 15.49 0.97 -18.14
C GLU A 110 14.63 -0.27 -18.43
N GLU A 111 14.52 -1.18 -17.48
CA GLU A 111 13.72 -2.40 -17.61
C GLU A 111 12.21 -2.12 -17.41
N ASN A 112 11.86 -1.09 -16.64
CA ASN A 112 10.47 -0.63 -16.49
C ASN A 112 9.97 0.11 -17.74
N ASP A 113 10.84 0.87 -18.41
CA ASP A 113 10.56 1.45 -19.73
C ASP A 113 10.37 0.35 -20.78
N ALA A 114 11.19 -0.70 -20.74
CA ALA A 114 11.04 -1.86 -21.63
C ALA A 114 9.72 -2.64 -21.38
N LEU A 115 9.32 -2.79 -20.11
CA LEU A 115 8.05 -3.44 -19.76
C LEU A 115 6.84 -2.59 -20.15
N SER A 116 6.92 -1.26 -19.96
CA SER A 116 5.91 -0.30 -20.39
C SER A 116 5.75 -0.32 -21.92
N LEU A 117 6.86 -0.41 -22.66
CA LEU A 117 6.85 -0.57 -24.11
C LEU A 117 6.28 -1.92 -24.56
N ALA A 118 6.61 -3.01 -23.87
CA ALA A 118 6.12 -4.35 -24.17
C ALA A 118 4.63 -4.52 -23.88
N LEU A 119 4.11 -3.89 -22.81
CA LEU A 119 2.69 -3.85 -22.48
C LEU A 119 1.91 -2.98 -23.49
N ALA A 120 2.46 -1.83 -23.89
CA ALA A 120 1.87 -0.99 -24.94
C ALA A 120 1.84 -1.70 -26.31
N GLN A 121 2.87 -2.49 -26.64
CA GLN A 121 2.88 -3.32 -27.87
C GLN A 121 1.88 -4.48 -27.81
N LYS A 122 1.65 -5.06 -26.62
CA LYS A 122 0.62 -6.10 -26.42
C LYS A 122 -0.80 -5.56 -26.57
N GLU A 123 -1.09 -4.35 -26.10
CA GLU A 123 -2.40 -3.70 -26.33
C GLU A 123 -2.65 -3.40 -27.81
N LEU A 124 -1.60 -3.03 -28.56
CA LEU A 124 -1.66 -2.85 -30.02
C LEU A 124 -1.98 -4.14 -30.79
N PHE A 125 -1.71 -5.32 -30.21
CA PHE A 125 -1.99 -6.62 -30.84
C PHE A 125 -3.38 -7.20 -30.48
N GLN A 126 -4.12 -6.55 -29.57
CA GLN A 126 -5.51 -6.90 -29.22
C GLN A 126 -6.56 -5.95 -29.83
N LEU A 127 -6.27 -5.30 -30.96
CA LEU A 127 -7.36 -4.73 -31.75
C LEU A 127 -8.18 -5.86 -32.36
N PRO A 128 -9.51 -5.93 -32.13
CA PRO A 128 -10.36 -6.87 -32.85
C PRO A 128 -10.26 -6.54 -34.35
N ARG A 129 -9.92 -7.55 -35.16
CA ARG A 129 -10.04 -7.45 -36.63
C ARG A 129 -11.53 -7.28 -36.95
N GLY A 130 -11.98 -6.04 -37.13
CA GLY A 130 -13.41 -5.78 -37.33
C GLY A 130 -13.78 -4.33 -37.64
N ILE A 131 -13.55 -3.92 -38.88
CA ILE A 131 -14.40 -3.03 -39.70
C ILE A 131 -14.61 -1.57 -39.23
N GLY A 132 -14.10 -0.64 -40.06
CA GLY A 132 -14.89 0.53 -40.50
C GLY A 132 -14.65 1.87 -39.80
N ASN A 133 -14.07 2.81 -40.56
CA ASN A 133 -14.21 4.27 -40.49
C ASN A 133 -14.70 4.90 -39.17
N CYS A 134 -13.88 5.78 -38.57
CA CYS A 134 -14.18 7.21 -38.43
C CYS A 134 -12.95 7.98 -37.93
N ALA A 135 -12.69 9.11 -38.56
CA ALA A 135 -11.62 10.06 -38.26
C ALA A 135 -11.85 10.82 -36.94
N HIS A 136 -10.79 11.03 -36.15
CA HIS A 136 -10.27 12.36 -35.80
C HIS A 136 -8.97 12.25 -34.99
N ALA A 137 -8.04 13.15 -35.34
CA ALA A 137 -6.74 13.40 -34.70
C ALA A 137 -6.86 13.62 -33.18
N VAL A 138 -5.82 13.41 -32.38
CA VAL A 138 -4.82 14.45 -32.09
C VAL A 138 -3.40 13.86 -31.99
N SER A 139 -2.52 14.43 -32.82
CA SER A 139 -1.07 14.31 -32.81
C SER A 139 -0.47 15.07 -31.63
N TYR A 140 0.39 14.42 -30.84
CA TYR A 140 1.49 15.10 -30.15
C TYR A 140 2.70 14.15 -30.15
N TYR A 141 3.72 14.48 -30.93
CA TYR A 141 5.17 14.37 -30.67
C TYR A 141 5.95 14.31 -32.00
N ALA A 142 6.28 15.50 -32.50
CA ALA A 142 7.43 15.82 -33.34
C ALA A 142 7.56 17.35 -33.20
N VAL A 143 8.68 17.98 -32.87
CA VAL A 143 10.01 17.91 -33.45
C VAL A 143 10.94 18.72 -32.53
N GLY A 144 12.22 18.34 -32.45
CA GLY A 144 13.34 19.29 -32.47
C GLY A 144 13.83 19.85 -31.15
#